data_AF-A0A9W7XRJ8-F1
#
_entry.id   AF-A0A9W7XRJ8-F1
#
_cell.length_a   1.000
_cell.length_b   1.000
_cell.length_c   1.000
_cell.angle_alpha   90.00
_cell.angle_beta   90.00
_cell.angle_gamma   90.00
#
_symmetry.space_group_name_H-M   'P 1'
#
loop_
_entity.id
_entity.type
_entity.pdbx_description
1 polymer ?
#
loop_
_entity_poly.entity_id
_entity_poly.type
_entity_poly.pdbx_seq_one_letter_code
_entity_poly.pdbx_strand_id
1 'polypeptide(L)'
;MPFGASPILRQSLQLRPTFELALRSSCLQLVLARWGLETAALMQQRDNKPAPDDERKARAVEAITTAMYESGLDDHATAKEKTMLDKPYRAWEYADYTYGDHWESFGILQWILGRQHTIPPYYSNFDRARLFQSTGILPIDPSTVEKFVNQFMSSQTHQTLDSQQLQHEVDISEAWFWRARAQVLLGLQDEIKRADSLKAECGKTSPLDDALKAKHIPHALRKMAAEMPKSIPLAARRALAKGIIKEVEADDFAISVEMKSSESDAPRTVSVPYSNLDENHHDAIRKIAEARFLAFAWSLGKTKDWDADQVGEMVSINPINAIWTPDES
;
A
#
# COMPACT_ATOMS: atom_id res chain seq x y z
N MET A 1 -4.46 -30.09 32.31
CA MET A 1 -5.83 -29.73 31.90
C MET A 1 -5.74 -29.12 30.53
N PRO A 2 -6.38 -29.68 29.49
CA PRO A 2 -6.33 -29.09 28.17
C PRO A 2 -7.21 -27.84 28.19
N PHE A 3 -6.60 -26.68 27.97
CA PHE A 3 -7.35 -25.47 27.63
C PHE A 3 -7.97 -25.73 26.26
N GLY A 4 -9.23 -26.18 26.26
CA GLY A 4 -10.03 -26.19 25.05
C GLY A 4 -10.04 -24.77 24.52
N ALA A 5 -9.48 -24.57 23.33
CA ALA A 5 -9.57 -23.31 22.61
C ALA A 5 -11.06 -22.99 22.44
N SER A 6 -11.56 -22.04 23.25
CA SER A 6 -12.91 -21.52 23.10
C SER A 6 -13.10 -21.06 21.65
N PRO A 7 -14.24 -21.35 20.99
CA PRO A 7 -14.57 -20.86 19.63
C PRO A 7 -14.79 -19.34 19.57
N ILE A 8 -14.32 -18.60 20.57
CA ILE A 8 -14.75 -17.25 20.90
C ILE A 8 -13.74 -16.27 20.31
N LEU A 9 -14.23 -15.49 19.33
CA LEU A 9 -13.63 -14.35 18.64
C LEU A 9 -12.99 -14.58 17.25
N ARG A 10 -13.55 -15.42 16.38
CA ARG A 10 -13.48 -15.05 14.94
C ARG A 10 -14.38 -13.83 14.74
N GLN A 11 -13.85 -12.62 14.90
CA GLN A 11 -14.56 -11.43 14.43
C GLN A 11 -14.78 -11.61 12.93
N SER A 12 -16.04 -11.78 12.52
CA SER A 12 -16.38 -11.74 11.10
C SER A 12 -15.90 -10.42 10.55
N LEU A 13 -15.03 -10.45 9.54
CA LEU A 13 -14.60 -9.26 8.82
C LEU A 13 -15.84 -8.60 8.19
N GLN A 14 -16.26 -7.47 8.77
CA GLN A 14 -17.40 -6.71 8.28
C GLN A 14 -16.88 -5.54 7.47
N LEU A 15 -17.19 -5.55 6.18
CA LEU A 15 -16.87 -4.44 5.29
C LEU A 15 -17.82 -3.27 5.55
N ARG A 16 -17.30 -2.06 5.29
CA ARG A 16 -18.11 -0.85 5.11
C ARG A 16 -19.15 -1.06 4.01
N PRO A 17 -20.27 -0.31 4.04
CA PRO A 17 -21.25 -0.34 2.97
C PRO A 17 -20.60 -0.15 1.59
N THR A 18 -21.07 -0.88 0.58
CA THR A 18 -20.53 -0.83 -0.80
C THR A 18 -20.56 0.56 -1.39
N PHE A 19 -21.57 1.37 -1.05
CA PHE A 19 -21.65 2.75 -1.50
C PHE A 19 -20.51 3.61 -0.92
N GLU A 20 -20.11 3.41 0.35
CA GLU A 20 -18.97 4.13 0.94
C GLU A 20 -17.66 3.75 0.25
N LEU A 21 -17.48 2.45 -0.02
CA LEU A 21 -16.32 1.94 -0.76
C LEU A 21 -16.27 2.54 -2.18
N ALA A 22 -17.42 2.63 -2.85
CA ALA A 22 -17.54 3.22 -4.18
C ALA A 22 -17.19 4.71 -4.16
N LEU A 23 -17.75 5.50 -3.23
CA LEU A 23 -17.45 6.93 -3.07
C LEU A 23 -15.95 7.17 -2.86
N ARG A 24 -15.35 6.45 -1.90
CA ARG A 24 -13.91 6.56 -1.61
C ARG A 24 -13.07 6.19 -2.83
N SER A 25 -13.50 5.17 -3.57
CA SER A 25 -12.82 4.76 -4.79
C SER A 25 -12.95 5.79 -5.92
N SER A 26 -14.09 6.47 -6.05
CA SER A 26 -14.27 7.56 -7.01
C SER A 26 -13.40 8.76 -6.68
N CYS A 27 -13.31 9.13 -5.39
CA CYS A 27 -12.41 10.19 -4.94
C CYS A 27 -10.94 9.87 -5.30
N LEU A 28 -10.49 8.64 -5.01
CA LEU A 28 -9.14 8.20 -5.38
C LEU A 28 -8.91 8.30 -6.89
N GLN A 29 -9.86 7.84 -7.70
CA GLN A 29 -9.69 7.87 -9.15
C GLN A 29 -9.50 9.28 -9.70
N LEU A 30 -10.26 10.27 -9.22
CA LEU A 30 -10.11 11.65 -9.68
C LEU A 30 -8.74 12.22 -9.29
N VAL A 31 -8.30 11.99 -8.05
CA VAL A 31 -7.00 12.46 -7.58
C VAL A 31 -5.85 11.75 -8.31
N LEU A 32 -5.97 10.45 -8.55
CA LEU A 32 -4.99 9.65 -9.29
C LEU A 32 -4.97 9.99 -10.80
N ALA A 33 -6.12 10.38 -11.39
CA ALA A 33 -6.19 10.93 -12.73
C ALA A 33 -5.38 12.23 -12.82
N ARG A 34 -5.55 13.11 -11.83
CA ARG A 34 -4.76 14.34 -11.74
C ARG A 34 -3.28 14.04 -11.54
N TRP A 35 -2.94 13.10 -10.66
CA TRP A 35 -1.56 12.65 -10.45
C TRP A 35 -0.89 12.20 -11.76
N GLY A 36 -1.62 11.46 -12.60
CA GLY A 36 -1.10 11.03 -13.91
C GLY A 36 -0.78 12.20 -14.85
N LEU A 37 -1.62 13.23 -14.87
CA LEU A 37 -1.41 14.44 -15.67
C LEU A 37 -0.22 15.27 -15.17
N GLU A 38 -0.14 15.49 -13.86
CA GLU A 38 0.95 16.24 -13.21
C GLU A 38 2.30 15.52 -13.41
N THR A 39 2.33 14.19 -13.22
CA THR A 39 3.54 13.38 -13.43
C THR A 39 4.01 13.42 -14.90
N ALA A 40 3.07 13.32 -15.84
CA ALA A 40 3.41 13.43 -17.26
C ALA A 40 3.94 14.83 -17.63
N ALA A 41 3.45 15.88 -16.97
CA ALA A 41 3.95 17.24 -17.15
C ALA A 41 5.38 17.41 -16.61
N LEU A 42 5.65 16.87 -15.42
CA LEU A 42 6.97 16.89 -14.79
C LEU A 42 8.03 16.17 -15.64
N MET A 43 7.67 15.01 -16.22
CA MET A 43 8.57 14.26 -17.10
C MET A 43 8.92 15.04 -18.38
N GLN A 44 7.96 15.76 -18.97
CA GLN A 44 8.20 16.58 -20.16
C GLN A 44 9.13 17.77 -19.91
N GLN A 45 9.02 18.40 -18.73
CA GLN A 45 9.92 19.49 -18.32
C GLN A 45 11.36 19.00 -18.18
N ARG A 46 11.58 17.78 -17.67
CA ARG A 46 12.91 17.18 -17.52
C ARG A 46 13.62 16.95 -18.86
N ASP A 47 12.86 16.64 -19.91
CA ASP A 47 13.39 16.38 -21.25
C ASP A 47 13.65 17.65 -22.08
N ASN A 48 13.47 18.85 -21.52
CA ASN A 48 13.65 20.14 -22.20
C ASN A 48 12.85 20.28 -23.52
N LYS A 49 11.76 19.51 -23.66
CA LYS A 49 10.86 19.61 -24.81
C LYS A 49 9.85 20.73 -24.54
N PRO A 50 9.73 21.76 -25.40
CA PRO A 50 8.65 22.73 -25.27
C PRO A 50 7.34 21.96 -25.40
N ALA A 51 6.44 22.07 -24.43
CA ALA A 51 5.18 21.34 -24.42
C ALA A 51 4.12 22.12 -25.21
N PRO A 52 3.75 21.71 -26.44
CA PRO A 52 2.62 22.31 -27.17
C PRO A 52 1.24 21.89 -26.61
N ASP A 53 1.19 21.18 -25.47
CA ASP A 53 0.02 20.44 -24.97
C ASP A 53 -0.50 20.99 -23.61
N ASP A 54 -0.05 22.19 -23.22
CA ASP A 54 -0.31 22.75 -21.89
C ASP A 54 -1.77 23.14 -21.66
N GLU A 55 -2.45 23.69 -22.67
CA GLU A 55 -3.88 24.05 -22.53
C GLU A 55 -4.78 22.84 -22.40
N ARG A 56 -4.52 21.76 -23.16
CA ARG A 56 -5.33 20.54 -23.11
C ARG A 56 -5.23 19.88 -21.74
N LYS A 57 -4.01 19.81 -21.19
CA LYS A 57 -3.78 19.25 -19.86
C LYS A 57 -4.35 20.14 -18.75
N ALA A 58 -4.23 21.46 -18.86
CA ALA A 58 -4.86 22.39 -17.92
C ALA A 58 -6.39 22.22 -17.90
N ARG A 59 -7.04 22.15 -19.07
CA ARG A 59 -8.48 21.87 -19.16
C ARG A 59 -8.85 20.49 -18.59
N ALA A 60 -8.00 19.49 -18.74
CA ALA A 60 -8.23 18.17 -18.16
C ALA A 60 -8.11 18.20 -16.62
N VAL A 61 -7.18 18.96 -16.06
CA VAL A 61 -7.08 19.18 -14.60
C VAL A 61 -8.32 19.91 -14.09
N GLU A 62 -8.75 20.96 -14.78
CA GLU A 62 -9.98 21.68 -14.46
C GLU A 62 -11.20 20.75 -14.51
N ALA A 63 -11.34 19.92 -15.54
CA ALA A 63 -12.42 18.94 -15.65
C ALA A 63 -12.42 17.95 -14.46
N ILE A 64 -11.25 17.49 -14.01
CA ILE A 64 -11.14 16.61 -12.84
C ILE A 64 -11.62 17.32 -11.57
N THR A 65 -11.19 18.56 -11.36
CA THR A 65 -11.60 19.36 -10.19
C THR A 65 -13.10 19.65 -10.24
N THR A 66 -13.63 20.05 -11.39
CA THR A 66 -15.08 20.26 -11.59
C THR A 66 -15.86 18.99 -11.35
N ALA A 67 -15.40 17.83 -11.84
CA ALA A 67 -16.07 16.55 -11.60
C ALA A 67 -16.13 16.19 -10.11
N MET A 68 -15.10 16.50 -9.32
CA MET A 68 -15.13 16.30 -7.87
C MET A 68 -16.27 17.09 -7.21
N TYR A 69 -16.40 18.37 -7.55
CA TYR A 69 -17.39 19.27 -6.95
C TYR A 69 -18.82 19.06 -7.47
N GLU A 70 -19.00 18.92 -8.78
CA GLU A 70 -20.33 18.76 -9.38
C GLU A 70 -20.98 17.41 -9.06
N SER A 71 -20.17 16.37 -8.79
CA SER A 71 -20.68 15.07 -8.36
C SER A 71 -20.92 14.95 -6.84
N GLY A 72 -20.59 16.00 -6.06
CA GLY A 72 -20.69 15.99 -4.59
C GLY A 72 -19.69 15.04 -3.91
N LEU A 73 -18.64 14.60 -4.61
CA LEU A 73 -17.60 13.75 -4.03
C LEU A 73 -16.70 14.51 -3.06
N ASP A 74 -16.70 15.84 -3.10
CA ASP A 74 -15.88 16.64 -2.22
C ASP A 74 -16.23 16.39 -0.76
N ASP A 75 -17.49 16.14 -0.39
CA ASP A 75 -17.87 15.76 0.97
C ASP A 75 -17.22 14.45 1.47
N HIS A 76 -16.72 13.62 0.56
CA HIS A 76 -16.06 12.34 0.84
C HIS A 76 -14.53 12.37 0.62
N ALA A 77 -14.01 13.45 0.06
CA ALA A 77 -12.59 13.66 -0.15
C ALA A 77 -11.88 14.06 1.15
N THR A 78 -10.64 13.62 1.33
CA THR A 78 -9.83 14.05 2.47
C THR A 78 -9.39 15.50 2.31
N ALA A 79 -9.05 16.18 3.41
CA ALA A 79 -8.55 17.55 3.35
C ALA A 79 -7.30 17.68 2.45
N LYS A 80 -6.42 16.66 2.48
CA LYS A 80 -5.23 16.58 1.62
C LYS A 80 -5.62 16.47 0.14
N GLU A 81 -6.60 15.65 -0.19
CA GLU A 81 -7.08 15.50 -1.57
C GLU A 81 -7.70 16.78 -2.11
N LYS A 82 -8.54 17.45 -1.33
CA LYS A 82 -9.11 18.76 -1.69
C LYS A 82 -8.01 19.76 -1.97
N THR A 83 -7.06 19.87 -1.03
CA THR A 83 -5.91 20.77 -1.16
C THR A 83 -5.12 20.50 -2.45
N MET A 84 -4.85 19.24 -2.79
CA MET A 84 -4.16 18.88 -4.02
C MET A 84 -4.99 19.17 -5.29
N LEU A 85 -6.30 18.99 -5.25
CA LEU A 85 -7.22 19.27 -6.36
C LEU A 85 -7.47 20.76 -6.59
N ASP A 86 -7.26 21.59 -5.58
CA ASP A 86 -7.40 23.05 -5.70
C ASP A 86 -6.12 23.75 -6.13
N LYS A 87 -4.96 23.09 -6.01
CA LYS A 87 -3.69 23.61 -6.52
C LYS A 87 -3.80 23.91 -8.03
N PRO A 88 -3.17 24.98 -8.55
CA PRO A 88 -3.04 25.17 -9.99
C PRO A 88 -2.31 24.00 -10.65
N TYR A 89 -2.56 23.78 -11.94
CA TYR A 89 -1.80 22.80 -12.73
C TYR A 89 -0.30 23.11 -12.66
N ARG A 90 0.53 22.09 -12.44
CA ARG A 90 1.99 22.17 -12.21
C ARG A 90 2.42 22.83 -10.89
N ALA A 91 1.50 23.09 -9.97
CA ALA A 91 1.82 23.59 -8.64
C ALA A 91 1.99 22.48 -7.59
N TRP A 92 2.00 21.21 -8.01
CA TRP A 92 2.24 20.08 -7.12
C TRP A 92 3.70 20.04 -6.67
N GLU A 93 3.88 19.83 -5.37
CA GLU A 93 5.16 19.67 -4.69
C GLU A 93 5.51 18.19 -4.56
N TYR A 94 6.76 17.88 -4.21
CA TYR A 94 7.23 16.50 -4.06
C TYR A 94 6.34 15.65 -3.15
N ALA A 95 5.83 16.24 -2.05
CA ALA A 95 4.95 15.57 -1.11
C ALA A 95 3.55 15.23 -1.69
N ASP A 96 3.11 15.90 -2.76
CA ASP A 96 1.85 15.57 -3.44
C ASP A 96 2.03 14.34 -4.35
N TYR A 97 3.21 14.19 -4.98
CA TYR A 97 3.49 13.06 -5.87
C TYR A 97 3.56 11.71 -5.15
N THR A 98 3.78 11.69 -3.84
CA THR A 98 3.72 10.46 -3.04
C THR A 98 2.30 9.88 -3.00
N TYR A 99 1.27 10.67 -3.31
CA TYR A 99 -0.10 10.19 -3.40
C TYR A 99 -0.30 9.14 -4.51
N GLY A 100 0.63 9.06 -5.47
CA GLY A 100 0.68 7.98 -6.45
C GLY A 100 0.75 6.58 -5.83
N ASP A 101 1.24 6.45 -4.59
CA ASP A 101 1.30 5.16 -3.89
C ASP A 101 -0.11 4.58 -3.63
N HIS A 102 -1.16 5.42 -3.65
CA HIS A 102 -2.56 4.98 -3.51
C HIS A 102 -3.13 4.30 -4.76
N TRP A 103 -2.35 4.12 -5.83
CA TRP A 103 -2.70 3.21 -6.94
C TRP A 103 -3.07 1.82 -6.43
N GLU A 104 -2.32 1.34 -5.45
CA GLU A 104 -2.50 0.02 -4.87
C GLU A 104 -3.72 -0.02 -3.94
N SER A 105 -3.96 1.06 -3.18
CA SER A 105 -5.18 1.21 -2.38
C SER A 105 -6.44 1.22 -3.26
N PHE A 106 -6.40 1.94 -4.39
CA PHE A 106 -7.48 1.96 -5.38
C PHE A 106 -7.74 0.57 -5.96
N GLY A 107 -6.68 -0.19 -6.27
CA GLY A 107 -6.80 -1.58 -6.73
C GLY A 107 -7.52 -2.49 -5.74
N ILE A 108 -7.23 -2.38 -4.43
CA ILE A 108 -7.94 -3.13 -3.40
C ILE A 108 -9.41 -2.74 -3.32
N LEU A 109 -9.74 -1.44 -3.34
CA LEU A 109 -11.14 -1.02 -3.35
C LEU A 109 -11.90 -1.56 -4.57
N GLN A 110 -11.28 -1.52 -5.76
CA GLN A 110 -11.87 -2.10 -6.97
C GLN A 110 -12.05 -3.62 -6.88
N TRP A 111 -11.12 -4.32 -6.23
CA TRP A 111 -11.26 -5.76 -5.97
C TRP A 111 -12.40 -6.06 -5.00
N ILE A 112 -12.52 -5.32 -3.89
CA ILE A 112 -13.63 -5.47 -2.92
C ILE A 112 -14.98 -5.17 -3.58
N LEU A 113 -15.03 -4.18 -4.48
CA LEU A 113 -16.22 -3.84 -5.27
C LEU A 113 -16.51 -4.82 -6.42
N GLY A 114 -15.70 -5.88 -6.58
CA GLY A 114 -15.88 -6.90 -7.61
C GLY A 114 -15.54 -6.45 -9.04
N ARG A 115 -14.87 -5.31 -9.21
CA ARG A 115 -14.43 -4.76 -10.51
C ARG A 115 -13.10 -5.34 -10.96
N GLN A 116 -12.28 -5.78 -10.02
CA GLN A 116 -11.08 -6.57 -10.26
C GLN A 116 -11.26 -7.95 -9.64
N HIS A 117 -10.84 -8.99 -10.36
CA HIS A 117 -11.00 -10.38 -9.90
C HIS A 117 -9.77 -10.92 -9.18
N THR A 118 -8.61 -10.27 -9.35
CA THR A 118 -7.32 -10.77 -8.85
C THR A 118 -6.51 -9.63 -8.26
N ILE A 119 -5.96 -9.83 -7.07
CA ILE A 119 -4.92 -8.98 -6.49
C ILE A 119 -3.57 -9.51 -7.01
N PRO A 120 -2.74 -8.68 -7.67
CA PRO A 120 -1.42 -9.12 -8.11
C PRO A 120 -0.51 -9.39 -6.89
N PRO A 121 0.57 -10.15 -7.03
CA PRO A 121 1.52 -10.35 -5.94
C PRO A 121 2.07 -9.03 -5.38
N TYR A 122 2.53 -8.99 -4.13
CA TYR A 122 3.03 -7.76 -3.48
C TYR A 122 4.34 -7.21 -4.06
N TYR A 123 4.96 -7.96 -4.97
CA TYR A 123 6.11 -7.56 -5.77
C TYR A 123 5.73 -7.13 -7.20
N SER A 124 4.43 -6.89 -7.45
CA SER A 124 3.89 -6.41 -8.71
C SER A 124 2.77 -5.39 -8.45
N ASN A 125 2.73 -4.33 -9.26
CA ASN A 125 1.70 -3.31 -9.16
C ASN A 125 0.40 -3.77 -9.83
N PHE A 126 -0.72 -3.16 -9.45
CA PHE A 126 -1.92 -3.24 -10.27
C PHE A 126 -1.68 -2.59 -11.65
N ASP A 127 -2.31 -3.16 -12.68
CA ASP A 127 -2.39 -2.53 -13.99
C ASP A 127 -3.27 -1.27 -13.90
N ARG A 128 -2.61 -0.11 -13.89
CA ARG A 128 -3.26 1.21 -13.74
C ARG A 128 -4.27 1.48 -14.84
N ALA A 129 -4.00 1.05 -16.09
CA ALA A 129 -4.92 1.28 -17.20
C ALA A 129 -6.19 0.45 -17.02
N ARG A 130 -6.04 -0.82 -16.61
CA ARG A 130 -7.18 -1.70 -16.31
C ARG A 130 -7.97 -1.19 -15.10
N LEU A 131 -7.31 -0.67 -14.06
CA LEU A 131 -7.97 -0.08 -12.90
C LEU A 131 -8.86 1.11 -13.30
N PHE A 132 -8.31 2.07 -14.06
CA PHE A 132 -9.08 3.23 -14.54
C PHE A 132 -10.29 2.83 -15.38
N GLN A 133 -10.13 1.85 -16.28
CA GLN A 133 -11.20 1.40 -17.15
C GLN A 133 -12.31 0.68 -16.38
N SER A 134 -11.97 0.05 -15.24
CA SER A 134 -12.92 -0.78 -14.49
C SER A 134 -14.04 -0.01 -13.78
N THR A 135 -13.91 1.30 -13.61
CA THR A 135 -14.96 2.15 -13.00
C THR A 135 -15.87 2.81 -14.03
N GLY A 136 -15.38 3.03 -15.25
CA GLY A 136 -16.08 3.82 -16.26
C GLY A 136 -16.23 5.31 -15.94
N ILE A 137 -15.54 5.83 -14.90
CA ILE A 137 -15.57 7.25 -14.56
C ILE A 137 -14.73 8.04 -15.57
N LEU A 138 -15.36 9.01 -16.21
CA LEU A 138 -14.75 9.95 -17.14
C LEU A 138 -14.80 11.34 -16.52
N PRO A 139 -13.66 11.96 -16.15
CA PRO A 139 -13.66 13.27 -15.50
C PRO A 139 -14.32 14.40 -16.31
N ILE A 140 -14.43 14.26 -17.64
CA ILE A 140 -15.12 15.23 -18.49
C ILE A 140 -16.65 15.17 -18.37
N ASP A 141 -17.19 14.07 -17.84
CA ASP A 141 -18.63 13.87 -17.63
C ASP A 141 -18.87 13.47 -16.16
N PRO A 142 -19.15 14.46 -15.28
CA PRO A 142 -19.40 14.21 -13.85
C PRO A 142 -20.54 13.22 -13.60
N SER A 143 -21.50 13.07 -14.52
CA SER A 143 -22.58 12.08 -14.39
C SER A 143 -22.09 10.64 -14.37
N THR A 144 -20.88 10.36 -14.88
CA THR A 144 -20.26 9.03 -14.82
C THR A 144 -19.89 8.61 -13.41
N VAL A 145 -19.55 9.57 -12.53
CA VAL A 145 -19.32 9.31 -11.11
C VAL A 145 -20.62 8.83 -10.46
N GLU A 146 -21.70 9.56 -10.66
CA GLU A 146 -23.01 9.22 -10.10
C GLU A 146 -23.48 7.84 -10.61
N LYS A 147 -23.34 7.59 -11.91
CA LYS A 147 -23.65 6.27 -12.52
C LYS A 147 -22.83 5.15 -11.88
N PHE A 148 -21.56 5.38 -11.55
CA PHE A 148 -20.72 4.39 -10.89
C PHE A 148 -21.20 4.13 -9.45
N VAL A 149 -21.39 5.18 -8.65
CA VAL A 149 -21.83 5.06 -7.25
C VAL A 149 -23.22 4.44 -7.14
N ASN A 150 -24.16 4.84 -8.00
CA ASN A 150 -25.54 4.36 -8.00
C ASN A 150 -25.64 2.84 -8.23
N GLN A 151 -24.68 2.22 -8.93
CA GLN A 151 -24.62 0.76 -9.08
C GLN A 151 -24.43 0.03 -7.75
N PHE A 152 -23.90 0.71 -6.73
CA PHE A 152 -23.61 0.18 -5.41
C PHE A 152 -24.56 0.66 -4.31
N MET A 153 -25.56 1.50 -4.65
CA MET A 153 -26.60 1.95 -3.72
C MET A 153 -27.81 1.00 -3.65
N SER A 154 -27.97 0.11 -4.63
CA SER A 154 -29.11 -0.81 -4.64
C SER A 154 -28.98 -1.86 -3.53
N SER A 155 -30.07 -2.16 -2.82
CA SER A 155 -30.13 -3.21 -1.79
C SER A 155 -29.90 -4.63 -2.33
N GLN A 156 -29.89 -4.79 -3.66
CA GLN A 156 -29.61 -6.05 -4.35
C GLN A 156 -28.13 -6.25 -4.68
N THR A 157 -27.29 -5.22 -4.51
CA THR A 157 -25.85 -5.34 -4.68
C THR A 157 -25.26 -5.98 -3.42
N HIS A 158 -25.58 -7.26 -3.19
CA HIS A 158 -24.89 -8.05 -2.17
C HIS A 158 -23.40 -8.07 -2.51
N GLN A 159 -22.54 -7.75 -1.54
CA GLN A 159 -21.11 -8.00 -1.68
C GLN A 159 -20.93 -9.48 -2.03
N THR A 160 -20.53 -9.75 -3.26
CA THR A 160 -20.31 -11.11 -3.77
C THR A 160 -19.00 -11.70 -3.27
N LEU A 161 -18.24 -10.94 -2.48
CA LEU A 161 -16.94 -11.36 -2.01
C LEU A 161 -17.12 -12.42 -0.91
N ASP A 162 -16.59 -13.61 -1.18
CA ASP A 162 -16.57 -14.68 -0.21
C ASP A 162 -15.78 -14.26 1.04
N SER A 163 -16.34 -14.53 2.22
CA SER A 163 -15.73 -14.13 3.50
C SER A 163 -14.40 -14.85 3.75
N GLN A 164 -14.23 -16.09 3.25
CA GLN A 164 -12.95 -16.79 3.39
C GLN A 164 -11.90 -16.18 2.46
N GLN A 165 -12.27 -15.86 1.22
CA GLN A 165 -11.41 -15.13 0.30
C GLN A 165 -10.99 -13.76 0.87
N LEU A 166 -11.92 -12.98 1.41
CA LEU A 166 -11.62 -11.71 2.06
C LEU A 166 -10.63 -11.89 3.23
N GLN A 167 -10.89 -12.87 4.11
CA GLN A 167 -9.99 -13.15 5.23
C GLN A 167 -8.60 -13.54 4.73
N HIS A 168 -8.51 -14.39 3.72
CA HIS A 168 -7.24 -14.84 3.17
C HIS A 168 -6.42 -13.67 2.62
N GLU A 169 -7.02 -12.78 1.83
CA GLU A 169 -6.32 -11.62 1.25
C GLU A 169 -5.91 -10.59 2.32
N VAL A 170 -6.72 -10.42 3.37
CA VAL A 170 -6.33 -9.62 4.54
C VAL A 170 -5.09 -10.21 5.19
N ASP A 171 -5.04 -11.52 5.40
CA ASP A 171 -3.91 -12.21 6.03
C ASP A 171 -2.62 -12.08 5.20
N ILE A 172 -2.74 -12.15 3.87
CA ILE A 172 -1.64 -11.85 2.94
C ILE A 172 -1.17 -10.41 3.11
N SER A 173 -2.10 -9.45 3.17
CA SER A 173 -1.75 -8.05 3.35
C SER A 173 -1.05 -7.78 4.67
N GLU A 174 -1.49 -8.40 5.77
CA GLU A 174 -0.84 -8.28 7.08
C GLU A 174 0.58 -8.85 7.06
N ALA A 175 0.77 -10.02 6.44
CA ALA A 175 2.06 -10.67 6.35
C ALA A 175 3.09 -9.83 5.58
N TRP A 176 2.70 -9.29 4.43
CA TRP A 176 3.57 -8.43 3.63
C TRP A 176 3.84 -7.07 4.28
N PHE A 177 2.82 -6.47 4.89
CA PHE A 177 2.97 -5.23 5.65
C PHE A 177 3.97 -5.38 6.80
N TRP A 178 3.84 -6.46 7.57
CA TRP A 178 4.80 -6.77 8.62
C TRP A 178 6.21 -6.99 8.05
N ARG A 179 6.34 -7.78 6.98
CA ARG A 179 7.66 -8.13 6.44
C ARG A 179 8.38 -6.90 5.91
N ALA A 180 7.67 -6.00 5.24
CA ALA A 180 8.20 -4.73 4.78
C ALA A 180 8.69 -3.85 5.95
N ARG A 181 7.93 -3.79 7.05
CA ARG A 181 8.33 -3.06 8.26
C ARG A 181 9.49 -3.70 9.02
N ALA A 182 9.53 -5.03 9.07
CA ALA A 182 10.67 -5.75 9.64
C ALA A 182 11.98 -5.39 8.90
N GLN A 183 11.91 -5.17 7.58
CA GLN A 183 13.07 -4.71 6.81
C GLN A 183 13.56 -3.33 7.26
N VAL A 184 12.64 -2.38 7.49
CA VAL A 184 12.98 -1.04 7.99
C VAL A 184 13.67 -1.13 9.35
N LEU A 185 13.17 -2.01 10.24
CA LEU A 185 13.77 -2.24 11.56
C LEU A 185 15.17 -2.87 11.47
N LEU A 186 15.39 -3.80 10.53
CA LEU A 186 16.72 -4.36 10.29
C LEU A 186 17.70 -3.30 9.74
N GLY A 187 17.26 -2.47 8.79
CA GLY A 187 18.06 -1.36 8.28
C GLY A 187 18.47 -0.37 9.38
N LEU A 188 17.52 0.03 10.23
CA LEU A 188 17.77 0.86 11.41
C LEU A 188 18.77 0.20 12.38
N GLN A 189 18.68 -1.13 12.58
CA GLN A 189 19.62 -1.85 13.43
C GLN A 189 21.05 -1.80 12.88
N ASP A 190 21.21 -1.98 11.57
CA ASP A 190 22.52 -1.94 10.93
C ASP A 190 23.11 -0.54 10.90
N GLU A 191 22.28 0.49 10.77
CA GLU A 191 22.68 1.89 10.95
C GLU A 191 23.18 2.16 12.38
N ILE A 192 22.45 1.70 13.41
CA ILE A 192 22.85 1.85 14.82
C ILE A 192 24.19 1.15 15.07
N LYS A 193 24.36 -0.10 14.61
CA LYS A 193 25.62 -0.84 14.78
C LYS A 193 26.80 -0.13 14.13
N ARG A 194 26.62 0.39 12.91
CA ARG A 194 27.65 1.18 12.22
C ARG A 194 28.00 2.46 12.98
N ALA A 195 27.01 3.15 13.54
CA ALA A 195 27.21 4.33 14.37
C ALA A 195 28.04 4.02 15.63
N ASP A 196 27.71 2.93 16.32
CA ASP A 196 28.39 2.50 17.55
C ASP A 196 29.85 2.11 17.27
N SER A 197 30.12 1.41 16.17
CA SER A 197 31.50 1.07 15.74
C SER A 197 32.34 2.32 15.44
N LEU A 198 31.80 3.29 14.71
CA LEU A 198 32.50 4.54 14.40
C LEU A 198 32.79 5.38 15.66
N LYS A 199 31.90 5.33 16.66
CA LYS A 199 32.09 6.00 17.95
C LYS A 199 33.22 5.37 18.77
N ALA A 200 33.32 4.04 18.75
CA ALA A 200 34.40 3.32 19.43
C ALA A 200 35.77 3.64 18.82
N GLU A 201 35.84 3.93 17.51
CA GLU A 201 37.07 4.25 16.81
C GLU A 201 37.48 5.73 16.86
N CYS A 202 36.53 6.67 16.88
CA CYS A 202 36.83 8.11 16.77
C CYS A 202 36.49 8.97 17.99
N GLY A 203 35.87 8.42 19.03
CA GLY A 203 35.55 9.14 20.28
C GLY A 203 34.62 10.35 20.12
N LYS A 204 34.11 10.62 18.91
CA LYS A 204 33.15 11.68 18.59
C LYS A 204 31.77 11.08 18.43
N THR A 205 30.75 11.77 18.93
CA THR A 205 29.35 11.50 18.60
C THR A 205 29.17 11.64 17.10
N SER A 206 28.74 10.56 16.45
CA SER A 206 28.41 10.54 15.03
C SER A 206 27.18 11.42 14.77
N PRO A 207 27.05 12.12 13.62
CA PRO A 207 25.81 12.79 13.20
C PRO A 207 24.59 11.84 13.20
N LEU A 208 24.85 10.54 13.03
CA LEU A 208 23.84 9.48 13.12
C LEU A 208 23.38 9.25 14.57
N ASP A 209 24.26 9.40 15.55
CA ASP A 209 23.95 9.29 16.99
C ASP A 209 23.00 10.42 17.43
N ASP A 210 23.21 11.62 16.90
CA ASP A 210 22.33 12.77 17.10
C ASP A 210 21.01 12.61 16.33
N ALA A 211 21.01 12.04 15.13
CA ALA A 211 19.80 11.71 14.38
C ALA A 211 18.96 10.60 15.05
N LEU A 212 19.59 9.58 15.63
CA LEU A 212 18.93 8.49 16.35
C LEU A 212 18.37 8.96 17.71
N LYS A 213 19.10 9.85 18.40
CA LYS A 213 18.60 10.54 19.60
C LYS A 213 17.48 11.52 19.26
N ALA A 214 17.59 12.27 18.17
CA ALA A 214 16.55 13.19 17.68
C ALA A 214 15.29 12.45 17.22
N LYS A 215 15.45 11.22 16.68
CA LYS A 215 14.33 10.32 16.36
C LYS A 215 13.75 9.57 17.58
N HIS A 216 14.27 9.81 18.79
CA HIS A 216 13.79 9.23 20.05
C HIS A 216 13.48 7.72 19.98
N ILE A 217 14.32 6.92 19.30
CA ILE A 217 14.03 5.49 19.07
C ILE A 217 13.92 4.77 20.42
N PRO A 218 12.72 4.28 20.82
CA PRO A 218 12.53 3.67 22.13
C PRO A 218 13.34 2.39 22.30
N HIS A 219 13.78 2.10 23.53
CA HIS A 219 14.50 0.87 23.88
C HIS A 219 13.72 -0.40 23.48
N ALA A 220 12.39 -0.34 23.50
CA ALA A 220 11.52 -1.43 23.04
C ALA A 220 11.75 -1.79 21.56
N LEU A 221 11.95 -0.81 20.68
CA LEU A 221 12.22 -1.05 19.26
C LEU A 221 13.58 -1.72 19.04
N ARG A 222 14.60 -1.39 19.85
CA ARG A 222 15.92 -2.06 19.79
C ARG A 222 15.81 -3.54 20.13
N LYS A 223 15.01 -3.90 21.14
CA LYS A 223 14.78 -5.29 21.52
C LYS A 223 14.04 -6.05 20.41
N MET A 224 12.97 -5.46 19.86
CA MET A 224 12.23 -6.05 18.75
C MET A 224 13.13 -6.27 17.52
N ALA A 225 13.92 -5.27 17.13
CA ALA A 225 14.86 -5.37 16.02
C ALA A 225 15.91 -6.49 16.22
N ALA A 226 16.40 -6.69 17.46
CA ALA A 226 17.33 -7.77 17.78
C ALA A 226 16.71 -9.17 17.63
N GLU A 227 15.40 -9.30 17.79
CA GLU A 227 14.67 -10.57 17.66
C GLU A 227 14.19 -10.84 16.21
N MET A 228 14.23 -9.84 15.32
CA MET A 228 13.77 -9.96 13.92
C MET A 228 14.49 -11.04 13.11
N PRO A 229 15.84 -11.20 13.17
CA PRO A 229 16.53 -12.25 12.42
C PRO A 229 16.07 -13.68 12.76
N LYS A 230 15.53 -13.89 13.96
CA LYS A 230 14.93 -15.17 14.38
C LYS A 230 13.44 -15.26 14.03
N SER A 231 12.76 -14.12 14.06
CA SER A 231 11.31 -14.04 13.83
C SER A 231 10.93 -14.20 12.36
N ILE A 232 11.75 -13.67 11.43
CA ILE A 232 11.49 -13.75 9.98
C ILE A 232 11.42 -15.21 9.49
N PRO A 233 12.40 -16.09 9.78
CA PRO A 233 12.31 -17.51 9.41
C PRO A 233 11.07 -18.22 9.92
N LEU A 234 10.71 -18.00 11.19
CA LEU A 234 9.53 -18.63 11.80
C LEU A 234 8.24 -18.14 11.13
N ALA A 235 8.15 -16.84 10.88
CA ALA A 235 7.02 -16.24 10.21
C ALA A 235 6.87 -16.70 8.76
N ALA A 236 7.97 -16.78 8.00
CA ALA A 236 7.97 -17.26 6.63
C ALA A 236 7.46 -18.71 6.56
N ARG A 237 7.98 -19.61 7.42
CA ARG A 237 7.52 -21.00 7.50
C ARG A 237 6.04 -21.12 7.86
N ARG A 238 5.54 -20.29 8.79
CA ARG A 238 4.12 -20.28 9.17
C ARG A 238 3.22 -19.69 8.11
N ALA A 239 3.65 -18.61 7.46
CA ALA A 239 2.93 -18.02 6.35
C ALA A 239 2.80 -19.03 5.20
N LEU A 240 3.85 -19.80 4.91
CA LEU A 240 3.80 -20.90 3.94
C LEU A 240 2.83 -22.00 4.38
N ALA A 241 2.91 -22.45 5.64
CA ALA A 241 2.03 -23.50 6.17
C ALA A 241 0.55 -23.09 6.16
N LYS A 242 0.25 -21.80 6.32
CA LYS A 242 -1.10 -21.22 6.22
C LYS A 242 -1.53 -20.90 4.78
N GLY A 243 -0.66 -21.11 3.79
CA GLY A 243 -0.92 -20.76 2.38
C GLY A 243 -0.94 -19.25 2.09
N ILE A 244 -0.47 -18.41 3.02
CA ILE A 244 -0.42 -16.94 2.89
C ILE A 244 0.67 -16.53 1.88
N ILE A 245 1.79 -17.24 1.86
CA ILE A 245 2.81 -17.10 0.82
C ILE A 245 2.97 -18.40 0.05
N LYS A 246 3.38 -18.27 -1.21
CA LYS A 246 3.52 -19.40 -2.13
C LYS A 246 4.80 -20.20 -1.91
N GLU A 247 5.88 -19.52 -1.54
CA GLU A 247 7.22 -20.08 -1.45
C GLU A 247 8.03 -19.36 -0.37
N VAL A 248 9.00 -20.08 0.19
CA VAL A 248 10.01 -19.57 1.12
C VAL A 248 11.37 -19.80 0.47
N GLU A 249 12.16 -18.75 0.34
CA GLU A 249 13.52 -18.81 -0.20
C GLU A 249 14.48 -18.37 0.90
N ALA A 250 15.53 -19.15 1.17
CA ALA A 250 16.53 -18.86 2.21
C ALA A 250 15.94 -18.42 3.57
N ASP A 251 14.89 -19.10 4.04
CA ASP A 251 14.15 -18.78 5.29
C ASP A 251 13.48 -17.38 5.30
N ASP A 252 13.15 -16.82 4.13
CA ASP A 252 12.45 -15.54 3.98
C ASP A 252 11.30 -15.64 2.95
N PHE A 253 10.51 -14.57 2.84
CA PHE A 253 9.46 -14.42 1.84
C PHE A 253 10.09 -14.43 0.45
N ALA A 254 9.66 -15.38 -0.39
CA ALA A 254 10.15 -15.50 -1.75
C ALA A 254 9.55 -14.43 -2.67
N ILE A 255 10.38 -13.87 -3.55
CA ILE A 255 10.01 -12.86 -4.54
C ILE A 255 10.39 -13.37 -5.92
N SER A 256 9.43 -13.37 -6.83
CA SER A 256 9.67 -13.71 -8.23
C SER A 256 10.18 -12.49 -8.98
N VAL A 257 11.42 -12.54 -9.47
CA VAL A 257 12.05 -11.49 -10.27
C VAL A 257 12.26 -11.98 -11.70
N GLU A 258 11.89 -11.17 -12.67
CA GLU A 258 12.20 -11.45 -14.08
C GLU A 258 13.63 -11.01 -14.39
N MET A 259 14.50 -11.98 -14.69
CA MET A 259 15.84 -11.71 -15.16
C MET A 259 15.86 -11.73 -16.69
N LYS A 260 16.40 -10.65 -17.27
CA LYS A 260 16.77 -10.64 -18.70
C LYS A 260 17.98 -11.54 -18.87
N SER A 261 17.76 -12.72 -19.45
CA SER A 261 18.83 -13.61 -19.87
C SER A 261 19.55 -12.98 -21.07
N SER A 262 20.88 -12.91 -21.01
CA SER A 262 21.71 -12.47 -22.14
C SER A 262 21.77 -13.51 -23.27
N GLU A 263 21.30 -14.74 -23.03
CA GLU A 263 21.48 -15.87 -23.94
C GLU A 263 20.14 -16.45 -24.47
N SER A 264 18.99 -15.96 -24.00
CA SER A 264 17.67 -16.43 -24.45
C SER A 264 16.65 -15.30 -24.54
N ASP A 265 15.91 -15.23 -25.65
CA ASP A 265 14.83 -14.24 -25.89
C ASP A 265 13.63 -14.38 -24.91
N ALA A 266 13.57 -15.46 -24.13
CA ALA A 266 12.55 -15.64 -23.11
C ALA A 266 13.03 -15.11 -21.74
N PRO A 267 12.26 -14.22 -21.07
CA PRO A 267 12.56 -13.80 -19.71
C PRO A 267 12.48 -15.01 -18.78
N ARG A 268 13.48 -15.16 -17.90
CA ARG A 268 13.50 -16.22 -16.88
C ARG A 268 13.08 -15.62 -15.54
N THR A 269 12.06 -16.20 -14.94
CA THR A 269 11.68 -15.86 -13.56
C THR A 269 12.57 -16.62 -12.58
N VAL A 270 13.17 -15.91 -11.63
CA VAL A 270 13.99 -16.47 -10.56
C VAL A 270 13.39 -16.06 -9.22
N SER A 271 13.34 -16.99 -8.26
CA SER A 271 12.92 -16.71 -6.89
C SER A 271 14.12 -16.20 -6.08
N VAL A 272 13.95 -15.09 -5.38
CA VAL A 272 14.98 -14.52 -4.48
C VAL A 272 14.35 -14.20 -3.12
N PRO A 273 15.10 -14.27 -2.01
CA PRO A 273 14.57 -13.90 -0.71
C PRO A 273 14.39 -12.39 -0.62
N TYR A 274 13.34 -11.93 0.08
CA TYR A 274 13.06 -10.51 0.30
C TYR A 274 14.27 -9.74 0.81
N SER A 275 15.03 -10.31 1.74
CA SER A 275 16.25 -9.71 2.31
C SER A 275 17.31 -9.31 1.29
N ASN A 276 17.33 -9.94 0.11
CA ASN A 276 18.37 -9.74 -0.90
C ASN A 276 18.04 -8.65 -1.93
N LEU A 277 16.85 -8.02 -1.83
CA LEU A 277 16.53 -6.90 -2.69
C LEU A 277 17.33 -5.64 -2.33
N ASP A 278 17.48 -4.74 -3.30
CA ASP A 278 18.03 -3.41 -3.05
C ASP A 278 17.02 -2.47 -2.37
N GLU A 279 17.50 -1.32 -1.90
CA GLU A 279 16.68 -0.32 -1.19
C GLU A 279 15.49 0.19 -2.01
N ASN A 280 15.63 0.32 -3.34
CA ASN A 280 14.56 0.80 -4.20
C ASN A 280 13.42 -0.24 -4.29
N HIS A 281 13.77 -1.51 -4.41
CA HIS A 281 12.80 -2.60 -4.43
C HIS A 281 12.16 -2.80 -3.04
N HIS A 282 12.92 -2.66 -1.96
CA HIS A 282 12.35 -2.65 -0.59
C HIS A 282 11.34 -1.51 -0.41
N ASP A 283 11.68 -0.30 -0.87
CA ASP A 283 10.77 0.85 -0.79
C ASP A 283 9.50 0.64 -1.64
N ALA A 284 9.65 0.12 -2.86
CA ALA A 284 8.52 -0.16 -3.74
C ALA A 284 7.55 -1.19 -3.13
N ILE A 285 8.07 -2.31 -2.61
CA ILE A 285 7.22 -3.34 -2.00
C ILE A 285 6.60 -2.84 -0.69
N ARG A 286 7.34 -2.04 0.09
CA ARG A 286 6.79 -1.40 1.29
C ARG A 286 5.59 -0.52 0.94
N LYS A 287 5.70 0.35 -0.07
CA LYS A 287 4.60 1.21 -0.52
C LYS A 287 3.39 0.39 -0.96
N ILE A 288 3.61 -0.68 -1.74
CA ILE A 288 2.54 -1.61 -2.12
C ILE A 288 1.88 -2.20 -0.87
N ALA A 289 2.67 -2.71 0.06
CA ALA A 289 2.17 -3.36 1.27
C ALA A 289 1.38 -2.40 2.17
N GLU A 290 1.90 -1.20 2.40
CA GLU A 290 1.27 -0.15 3.22
C GLU A 290 -0.03 0.34 2.57
N ALA A 291 -0.03 0.60 1.26
CA ALA A 291 -1.20 1.09 0.55
C ALA A 291 -2.33 0.06 0.48
N ARG A 292 -2.02 -1.22 0.25
CA ARG A 292 -3.02 -2.30 0.25
C ARG A 292 -3.56 -2.55 1.65
N PHE A 293 -2.68 -2.57 2.67
CA PHE A 293 -3.07 -2.74 4.05
C PHE A 293 -3.99 -1.60 4.53
N LEU A 294 -3.68 -0.34 4.20
CA LEU A 294 -4.55 0.80 4.47
C LEU A 294 -5.95 0.60 3.88
N ALA A 295 -6.03 0.17 2.62
CA ALA A 295 -7.31 -0.02 1.95
C ALA A 295 -8.15 -1.11 2.63
N PHE A 296 -7.55 -2.25 3.01
CA PHE A 296 -8.26 -3.28 3.77
C PHE A 296 -8.68 -2.78 5.15
N ALA A 297 -7.77 -2.16 5.89
CA ALA A 297 -8.02 -1.62 7.21
C ALA A 297 -9.17 -0.62 7.22
N TRP A 298 -9.16 0.33 6.28
CA TRP A 298 -10.21 1.32 6.14
C TRP A 298 -11.53 0.65 5.73
N SER A 299 -11.51 -0.26 4.75
CA SER A 299 -12.69 -0.98 4.28
C SER A 299 -13.34 -1.83 5.36
N LEU A 300 -12.58 -2.29 6.36
CA LEU A 300 -13.05 -3.08 7.50
C LEU A 300 -13.36 -2.23 8.74
N GLY A 301 -13.34 -0.90 8.61
CA GLY A 301 -13.60 0.03 9.72
C GLY A 301 -12.57 0.00 10.83
N LYS A 302 -11.36 -0.52 10.58
CA LYS A 302 -10.24 -0.55 11.55
C LYS A 302 -9.56 0.81 11.67
N THR A 303 -9.65 1.62 10.62
CA THR A 303 -9.36 3.05 10.69
C THR A 303 -10.58 3.87 10.24
N LYS A 304 -10.75 5.04 10.85
CA LYS A 304 -11.81 5.99 10.49
C LYS A 304 -11.38 6.84 9.30
N ASP A 305 -10.13 7.30 9.32
CA ASP A 305 -9.62 8.26 8.36
C ASP A 305 -8.83 7.57 7.26
N TRP A 306 -8.94 8.12 6.05
CA TRP A 306 -8.10 7.73 4.92
C TRP A 306 -6.81 8.55 4.95
N ASP A 307 -5.94 8.24 5.91
CA ASP A 307 -4.68 8.95 6.10
C ASP A 307 -3.49 7.98 6.06
N ALA A 308 -2.56 8.23 5.13
CA ALA A 308 -1.33 7.47 4.99
C ALA A 308 -0.45 7.59 6.24
N ASP A 309 -0.50 8.73 6.93
CA ASP A 309 0.32 8.96 8.13
C ASP A 309 -0.15 8.08 9.31
N GLN A 310 -1.44 7.74 9.35
CA GLN A 310 -2.01 6.84 10.36
C GLN A 310 -1.66 5.37 10.13
N VAL A 311 -1.23 4.98 8.92
CA VAL A 311 -0.78 3.60 8.64
C VAL A 311 0.37 3.21 9.56
N GLY A 312 1.23 4.18 9.92
CA GLY A 312 2.30 4.06 10.92
C GLY A 312 1.84 3.42 12.23
N GLU A 313 0.68 3.85 12.72
CA GLU A 313 0.15 3.52 14.03
C GLU A 313 -0.64 2.20 14.04
N MET A 314 -0.97 1.68 12.86
CA MET A 314 -1.72 0.43 12.73
C MET A 314 -0.84 -0.79 12.99
N VAL A 315 -1.26 -1.60 13.97
CA VAL A 315 -0.54 -2.83 14.36
C VAL A 315 -1.07 -4.06 13.64
N SER A 316 -2.39 -4.20 13.52
CA SER A 316 -3.04 -5.33 12.84
C SER A 316 -4.49 -4.99 12.48
N ILE A 317 -5.01 -5.62 11.44
CA ILE A 317 -6.43 -5.70 11.09
C ILE A 317 -7.07 -6.88 11.84
N ASN A 318 -6.37 -8.01 11.92
CA ASN A 318 -6.77 -9.22 12.64
C ASN A 318 -5.71 -9.63 13.69
N PRO A 319 -5.90 -9.25 14.97
CA PRO A 319 -4.91 -9.53 16.01
C PRO A 319 -4.73 -11.03 16.32
N ILE A 320 -5.63 -11.90 15.85
CA ILE A 320 -5.60 -13.34 16.09
C ILE A 320 -4.76 -14.07 15.03
N ASN A 321 -4.48 -13.44 13.89
CA ASN A 321 -3.70 -14.05 12.81
C ASN A 321 -2.19 -13.94 13.04
N ALA A 322 -1.76 -14.43 14.20
CA ALA A 322 -0.38 -14.46 14.54
C ALA A 322 0.30 -15.63 13.79
N ILE A 323 0.75 -15.38 12.55
CA ILE A 323 2.02 -15.99 12.09
C ILE A 323 3.18 -15.63 13.05
N TRP A 324 2.91 -14.73 13.99
CA TRP A 324 3.77 -14.10 14.98
C TRP A 324 3.73 -14.69 16.40
N THR A 325 2.80 -15.60 16.76
CA THR A 325 2.75 -16.14 18.14
C THR A 325 3.90 -17.09 18.33
N PRO A 326 4.90 -16.87 19.21
CA PRO A 326 5.98 -17.83 19.41
C PRO A 326 5.42 -19.24 19.65
N ASP A 327 6.10 -20.28 19.16
CA ASP A 327 5.64 -21.66 19.39
C ASP A 327 5.49 -21.85 20.90
N GLU A 328 4.33 -22.33 21.33
CA GLU A 328 4.15 -22.81 22.70
C GLU A 328 5.06 -24.04 22.85
N SER A 329 6.29 -23.80 23.31
CA SER A 329 7.28 -24.83 23.64
C SER A 329 6.86 -25.65 24.85
#